data_AF-K9RFN1-F1
#
_entry.id   AF-K9RFN1-F1
#
_cell.length_a   1.000
_cell.length_b   1.000
_cell.length_c   1.000
_cell.angle_alpha   90.00
_cell.angle_beta   90.00
_cell.angle_gamma   90.00
#
_symmetry.space_group_name_H-M   'P 1'
#
loop_
_entity.id
_entity.type
_entity.pdbx_description
1 polymer ?
#
loop_
_entity_poly.entity_id
_entity_poly.type
_entity_poly.pdbx_seq_one_letter_code
_entity_poly.pdbx_strand_id
1 'polypeptide(L)'
;MYRLHNKAFEILREEVEICSSNDKEGKQKRLIALKRLQQMRLLPGRRAKLNELRDAVVDVFPIFSETVLKEAAKANRKPSIFRKFKYLAIGLTGAAGAIVILNLPHPSIRWFVAKTAPILLVPSYMNMDFHYWGARNSVQEAQSLLKSANNFSDIKQVEDKIAEAEQHLSHIPIWFLGYYPEVYCQNFSCSWNFSFDEFENIRTELIHIETTTIREKQAFVPLVEAQQAYRGAKRKLSIAKTKKQKQLAIVSMQAAIATIAEVPSGTLAKKKAETQLKAYKRYYEQVAQKK
;
A
#
# COMPACT_ATOMS: atom_id res chain seq x y z
N MET A 1 -31.32 -35.47 25.00
CA MET A 1 -32.21 -34.79 24.03
C MET A 1 -33.61 -35.30 24.25
N TYR A 2 -34.61 -34.42 24.36
CA TYR A 2 -36.01 -34.83 24.55
C TYR A 2 -36.65 -35.29 23.23
N ARG A 3 -37.66 -36.17 23.31
CA ARG A 3 -38.31 -36.72 22.10
C ARG A 3 -39.22 -35.69 21.41
N LEU A 4 -39.80 -34.74 22.14
CA LEU A 4 -40.66 -33.68 21.61
C LEU A 4 -40.17 -32.28 22.03
N HIS A 5 -39.94 -31.39 21.05
CA HIS A 5 -39.52 -30.01 21.29
C HIS A 5 -40.71 -29.09 21.58
N ASN A 6 -40.50 -28.02 22.35
CA ASN A 6 -41.57 -27.08 22.77
C ASN A 6 -42.44 -26.58 21.61
N LYS A 7 -41.82 -26.16 20.51
CA LYS A 7 -42.56 -25.68 19.33
C LYS A 7 -43.46 -26.75 18.70
N ALA A 8 -43.01 -28.00 18.65
CA ALA A 8 -43.84 -29.10 18.14
C ALA A 8 -44.96 -29.48 19.11
N PHE A 9 -44.73 -29.32 20.42
CA PHE A 9 -45.76 -29.55 21.43
C PHE A 9 -46.89 -28.54 21.39
N GLU A 10 -46.60 -27.24 21.25
CA GLU A 10 -47.68 -26.23 21.20
C GLU A 10 -48.60 -26.45 19.98
N ILE A 11 -48.03 -26.77 18.81
CA ILE A 11 -48.79 -27.11 17.60
C ILE A 11 -49.75 -28.29 17.86
N LEU A 12 -49.28 -29.34 18.53
CA LEU A 12 -50.11 -30.51 18.84
C LEU A 12 -51.13 -30.23 19.94
N ARG A 13 -50.78 -29.40 20.92
CA ARG A 13 -51.65 -29.01 22.02
C ARG A 13 -52.87 -28.24 21.49
N GLU A 14 -52.65 -27.25 20.62
CA GLU A 14 -53.72 -26.45 20.02
C GLU A 14 -54.72 -27.33 19.27
N GLU A 15 -54.24 -28.31 18.51
CA GLU A 15 -55.12 -29.23 17.79
C GLU A 15 -55.86 -30.20 18.72
N VAL A 16 -55.24 -30.64 19.82
CA VAL A 16 -55.93 -31.44 20.86
C VAL A 16 -57.06 -30.63 21.52
N GLU A 17 -56.88 -29.32 21.70
CA GLU A 17 -57.94 -28.44 22.20
C GLU A 17 -59.12 -28.39 21.21
N ILE A 18 -58.82 -28.17 19.93
CA ILE A 18 -59.82 -28.08 18.85
C ILE A 18 -60.58 -29.40 18.69
N CYS A 19 -59.91 -30.55 18.80
CA CYS A 19 -60.54 -31.87 18.67
C CYS A 19 -61.40 -32.27 19.89
N SER A 20 -61.28 -31.56 21.02
CA SER A 20 -61.94 -31.95 22.28
C SER A 20 -63.28 -31.26 22.48
N SER A 21 -64.32 -32.03 22.83
CA SER A 21 -65.62 -31.52 23.26
C SER A 21 -65.60 -31.11 24.75
N ASN A 22 -66.49 -30.18 25.13
CA ASN A 22 -66.56 -29.63 26.50
C ASN A 22 -67.32 -30.52 27.50
N ASP A 23 -67.78 -31.69 27.07
CA ASP A 23 -68.43 -32.70 27.89
C ASP A 23 -67.41 -33.50 28.73
N LYS A 24 -67.90 -34.35 29.63
CA LYS A 24 -67.04 -35.13 30.54
C LYS A 24 -66.10 -36.06 29.76
N GLU A 25 -66.56 -36.66 28.68
CA GLU A 25 -65.78 -37.57 27.85
C GLU A 25 -64.69 -36.83 27.06
N GLY A 26 -65.00 -35.70 26.42
CA GLY A 26 -64.03 -34.88 25.70
C GLY A 26 -62.91 -34.32 26.58
N LYS A 27 -63.25 -33.89 27.80
CA LYS A 27 -62.25 -33.46 28.81
C LYS A 27 -61.30 -34.59 29.22
N GLN A 28 -61.81 -35.81 29.36
CA GLN A 28 -60.98 -36.96 29.70
C GLN A 28 -60.04 -37.33 28.55
N LYS A 29 -60.55 -37.38 27.31
CA LYS A 29 -59.74 -37.62 26.09
C LYS A 29 -58.62 -36.59 25.93
N ARG A 30 -58.93 -35.30 26.10
CA ARG A 30 -57.94 -34.21 26.09
C ARG A 30 -56.83 -34.42 27.10
N LEU A 31 -57.17 -34.75 28.35
CA LEU A 31 -56.19 -34.96 29.41
C LEU A 31 -55.26 -36.15 29.10
N ILE A 32 -55.80 -37.23 28.51
CA ILE A 32 -55.01 -38.40 28.10
C ILE A 32 -54.01 -38.01 27.00
N ALA A 33 -54.46 -37.32 25.95
CA ALA A 33 -53.60 -36.91 24.83
C ALA A 33 -52.49 -35.94 25.29
N LEU A 34 -52.84 -34.93 26.08
CA LEU A 34 -51.85 -33.96 26.61
C LEU A 34 -50.83 -34.63 27.52
N LYS A 35 -51.25 -35.57 28.38
CA LYS A 35 -50.33 -36.31 29.26
C LYS A 35 -49.32 -37.13 28.45
N ARG A 36 -49.75 -37.78 27.37
CA ARG A 36 -48.85 -38.54 26.47
C ARG A 36 -47.86 -37.64 25.74
N LEU A 37 -48.33 -36.51 25.20
CA LEU A 37 -47.47 -35.53 24.54
C LEU A 37 -46.46 -34.92 25.52
N GLN A 38 -46.87 -34.66 26.77
CA GLN A 38 -46.00 -34.16 27.83
C GLN A 38 -44.98 -35.21 28.26
N GLN A 39 -45.35 -36.49 28.34
CA GLN A 39 -44.39 -37.58 28.57
C GLN A 39 -43.33 -37.64 27.45
N MET A 40 -43.71 -37.46 26.19
CA MET A 40 -42.74 -37.38 25.08
C MET A 40 -41.79 -36.19 25.19
N ARG A 41 -42.19 -35.09 25.86
CA ARG A 41 -41.29 -33.97 26.18
C ARG A 41 -40.34 -34.29 27.32
N LEU A 42 -40.74 -35.10 28.29
CA LEU A 42 -39.93 -35.41 29.47
C LEU A 42 -38.97 -36.58 29.22
N LEU A 43 -39.32 -37.50 28.31
CA LEU A 43 -38.50 -38.64 27.98
C LEU A 43 -37.28 -38.24 27.14
N PRO A 44 -36.06 -38.57 27.57
CA PRO A 44 -34.88 -38.45 26.73
C PRO A 44 -34.87 -39.54 25.66
N GLY A 45 -34.55 -39.22 24.42
CA GLY A 45 -34.47 -40.20 23.34
C GLY A 45 -34.36 -39.60 21.95
N ARG A 46 -34.51 -40.45 20.94
CA ARG A 46 -34.61 -40.02 19.54
C ARG A 46 -35.89 -39.20 19.35
N ARG A 47 -35.79 -38.13 18.57
CA ARG A 47 -36.92 -37.24 18.34
C ARG A 47 -38.05 -37.97 17.64
N ALA A 48 -39.26 -37.74 18.13
CA ALA A 48 -40.47 -38.34 17.60
C ALA A 48 -40.65 -37.97 16.12
N LYS A 49 -40.76 -39.02 15.30
CA LYS A 49 -41.08 -38.92 13.87
C LYS A 49 -42.60 -38.77 13.70
N LEU A 50 -43.02 -38.44 12.48
CA LEU A 50 -44.44 -38.27 12.14
C LEU A 50 -45.32 -39.42 12.64
N ASN A 51 -44.92 -40.67 12.39
CA ASN A 51 -45.69 -41.85 12.80
C ASN A 51 -45.80 -41.95 14.33
N GLU A 52 -44.71 -41.68 15.07
CA GLU A 52 -44.73 -41.71 16.54
C GLU A 52 -45.61 -40.60 17.14
N LEU A 53 -45.68 -39.44 16.49
CA LEU A 53 -46.60 -38.37 16.89
C LEU A 53 -48.05 -38.74 16.58
N ARG A 54 -48.29 -39.40 15.44
CA ARG A 54 -49.62 -39.88 15.03
C ARG A 54 -50.14 -40.93 16.02
N ASP A 55 -49.32 -41.93 16.35
CA ASP A 55 -49.69 -43.02 17.28
C ASP A 55 -50.00 -42.51 18.69
N ALA A 56 -49.50 -41.34 19.07
CA ALA A 56 -49.75 -40.74 20.38
C ALA A 56 -51.16 -40.16 20.54
N VAL A 57 -51.80 -39.77 19.43
CA VAL A 57 -53.03 -38.96 19.43
C VAL A 57 -54.19 -39.58 18.65
N VAL A 58 -53.94 -40.41 17.62
CA VAL A 58 -55.00 -40.91 16.72
C VAL A 58 -55.92 -41.94 17.38
N ASP A 59 -55.43 -42.68 18.37
CA ASP A 59 -56.26 -43.60 19.16
C ASP A 59 -57.27 -42.87 20.07
N VAL A 60 -56.93 -41.64 20.49
CA VAL A 60 -57.82 -40.78 21.30
C VAL A 60 -58.68 -39.87 20.42
N PHE A 61 -58.14 -39.40 19.30
CA PHE A 61 -58.78 -38.51 18.33
C PHE A 61 -58.60 -39.05 16.91
N PRO A 62 -59.50 -39.92 16.41
CA PRO A 62 -59.39 -40.48 15.06
C PRO A 62 -59.45 -39.44 13.92
N ILE A 63 -59.98 -38.25 14.21
CA ILE A 63 -60.18 -37.14 13.25
C ILE A 63 -59.00 -36.14 13.30
N PHE A 64 -57.93 -36.44 14.03
CA PHE A 64 -56.81 -35.53 14.21
C PHE A 64 -56.14 -35.13 12.89
N SER A 65 -55.86 -33.85 12.71
CA SER A 65 -55.36 -33.34 11.43
C SER A 65 -53.96 -33.84 11.06
N GLU A 66 -53.89 -34.51 9.91
CA GLU A 66 -52.64 -35.02 9.34
C GLU A 66 -51.68 -33.90 8.90
N THR A 67 -52.21 -32.71 8.55
CA THR A 67 -51.39 -31.55 8.19
C THR A 67 -50.66 -30.99 9.42
N VAL A 68 -51.36 -30.93 10.56
CA VAL A 68 -50.81 -30.49 11.85
C VAL A 68 -49.74 -31.47 12.33
N LEU A 69 -49.96 -32.78 12.21
CA LEU A 69 -48.96 -33.80 12.53
C LEU A 69 -47.67 -33.63 11.71
N LYS A 70 -47.78 -33.34 10.41
CA LYS A 70 -46.63 -33.06 9.52
C LYS A 70 -45.90 -31.78 9.92
N GLU A 71 -46.64 -30.75 10.30
CA GLU A 71 -46.07 -29.48 10.75
C GLU A 71 -45.31 -29.64 12.07
N ALA A 72 -45.92 -30.29 13.06
CA ALA A 72 -45.28 -30.63 14.33
C ALA A 72 -44.02 -31.48 14.12
N ALA A 73 -44.06 -32.48 13.22
CA ALA A 73 -42.91 -33.30 12.88
C ALA A 73 -41.77 -32.50 12.23
N LYS A 74 -42.08 -31.48 11.40
CA LYS A 74 -41.07 -30.55 10.85
C LYS A 74 -40.49 -29.66 11.94
N ALA A 75 -41.32 -29.12 12.82
CA ALA A 75 -40.90 -28.28 13.95
C ALA A 75 -40.03 -29.05 14.96
N ASN A 76 -40.18 -30.38 15.03
CA ASN A 76 -39.39 -31.26 15.89
C ASN A 76 -37.98 -31.58 15.30
N ARG A 77 -37.67 -31.20 14.05
CA ARG A 77 -36.35 -31.43 13.41
C ARG A 77 -35.30 -30.39 13.81
N LYS A 78 -34.01 -30.74 13.70
CA LYS A 78 -32.90 -29.85 14.10
C LYS A 78 -32.85 -28.67 13.11
N PRO A 79 -32.66 -27.41 13.57
CA PRO A 79 -32.43 -26.30 12.66
C PRO A 79 -31.19 -26.61 11.79
N SER A 80 -31.37 -26.58 10.47
CA SER A 80 -30.30 -26.95 9.53
C SER A 80 -29.21 -25.88 9.52
N ILE A 81 -28.02 -26.25 10.00
CA ILE A 81 -26.83 -25.40 10.11
C ILE A 81 -26.34 -24.94 8.71
N PHE A 82 -26.62 -25.72 7.66
CA PHE A 82 -26.24 -25.41 6.27
C PHE A 82 -26.82 -24.11 5.73
N ARG A 83 -28.00 -23.69 6.19
CA ARG A 83 -28.63 -22.44 5.71
C ARG A 83 -27.87 -21.20 6.20
N LYS A 84 -27.20 -21.27 7.36
CA LYS A 84 -26.36 -20.18 7.88
C LYS A 84 -25.02 -20.06 7.12
N PHE A 85 -24.42 -21.19 6.76
CA PHE A 85 -23.17 -21.21 5.98
C PHE A 85 -23.32 -20.67 4.55
N LYS A 86 -24.47 -20.89 3.89
CA LYS A 86 -24.73 -20.35 2.55
C LYS A 86 -24.67 -18.82 2.51
N TYR A 87 -25.28 -18.12 3.49
CA TYR A 87 -25.24 -16.66 3.55
C TYR A 87 -23.86 -16.11 3.94
N LEU A 88 -23.13 -16.83 4.81
CA LEU A 88 -21.76 -16.46 5.17
C LEU A 88 -20.80 -16.57 3.98
N ALA A 89 -20.89 -17.66 3.20
CA ALA A 89 -20.08 -17.86 2.00
C ALA A 89 -20.38 -16.80 0.92
N ILE A 90 -21.66 -16.53 0.64
CA ILE A 90 -22.08 -15.49 -0.32
C ILE A 90 -21.62 -14.10 0.14
N GLY A 91 -21.71 -13.80 1.45
CA GLY A 91 -21.22 -12.54 2.02
C GLY A 91 -19.70 -12.37 1.85
N LEU A 92 -18.92 -13.42 2.08
CA LEU A 92 -17.46 -13.40 1.93
C LEU A 92 -17.03 -13.29 0.46
N THR A 93 -17.69 -13.99 -0.46
CA THR A 93 -17.35 -13.90 -1.89
C THR A 93 -17.76 -12.55 -2.50
N GLY A 94 -18.91 -12.01 -2.09
CA GLY A 94 -19.36 -10.67 -2.51
C GLY A 94 -18.46 -9.54 -1.99
N ALA A 95 -18.01 -9.63 -0.75
CA ALA A 95 -17.09 -8.65 -0.16
C ALA A 95 -15.72 -8.64 -0.86
N ALA A 96 -15.17 -9.82 -1.18
CA ALA A 96 -13.89 -9.91 -1.90
C ALA A 96 -13.97 -9.30 -3.31
N GLY A 97 -15.06 -9.56 -4.05
CA GLY A 97 -15.29 -8.95 -5.37
C GLY A 97 -15.46 -7.43 -5.32
N ALA A 98 -16.17 -6.91 -4.30
CA ALA A 98 -16.33 -5.48 -4.09
C ALA A 98 -14.99 -4.79 -3.75
N ILE A 99 -14.14 -5.41 -2.92
CA ILE A 99 -12.81 -4.86 -2.60
C ILE A 99 -11.94 -4.72 -3.86
N VAL A 100 -12.00 -5.70 -4.77
CA VAL A 100 -11.24 -5.64 -6.04
C VAL A 100 -11.71 -4.46 -6.91
N ILE A 101 -13.01 -4.23 -7.03
CA ILE A 101 -13.57 -3.11 -7.81
C ILE A 101 -13.27 -1.76 -7.15
N LEU A 102 -13.38 -1.67 -5.83
CA LEU A 102 -13.09 -0.43 -5.08
C LEU A 102 -11.59 -0.10 -5.06
N ASN A 103 -10.72 -1.10 -5.25
CA ASN A 103 -9.28 -0.90 -5.39
C ASN A 103 -8.82 -0.58 -6.83
N LEU A 104 -9.73 -0.56 -7.81
CA LEU A 104 -9.38 -0.17 -9.18
C LEU A 104 -8.76 1.23 -9.19
N PRO A 105 -7.69 1.47 -9.97
CA PRO A 105 -7.02 2.77 -10.06
C PRO A 105 -7.80 3.76 -10.94
N HIS A 106 -9.13 3.82 -10.80
CA HIS A 106 -9.96 4.79 -11.50
C HIS A 106 -10.29 5.98 -10.57
N PRO A 107 -9.94 7.23 -10.95
CA PRO A 107 -10.10 8.40 -10.08
C PRO A 107 -11.52 8.56 -9.51
N SER A 108 -12.55 8.41 -10.35
CA SER A 108 -13.96 8.57 -9.92
C SER A 108 -14.41 7.53 -8.90
N ILE A 109 -13.91 6.29 -9.00
CA ILE A 109 -14.27 5.21 -8.06
C ILE A 109 -13.60 5.50 -6.73
N ARG A 110 -12.30 5.82 -6.73
CA ARG A 110 -11.56 6.10 -5.51
C ARG A 110 -12.03 7.37 -4.80
N TRP A 111 -12.48 8.38 -5.54
CA TRP A 111 -13.15 9.55 -4.97
C TRP A 111 -14.41 9.17 -4.18
N PHE A 112 -15.26 8.30 -4.75
CA PHE A 112 -16.45 7.81 -4.07
C PHE A 112 -16.09 6.99 -2.82
N VAL A 113 -15.10 6.09 -2.92
CA VAL A 113 -14.59 5.30 -1.79
C VAL A 113 -14.05 6.20 -0.68
N ALA A 114 -13.28 7.25 -1.03
CA ALA A 114 -12.71 8.17 -0.06
C ALA A 114 -13.78 8.94 0.74
N LYS A 115 -14.92 9.25 0.11
CA LYS A 115 -16.05 9.93 0.75
C LYS A 115 -16.94 8.98 1.55
N THR A 116 -17.20 7.78 1.04
CA THR A 116 -18.23 6.87 1.60
C THR A 116 -17.65 5.82 2.54
N ALA A 117 -16.42 5.34 2.29
CA ALA A 117 -15.79 4.28 3.06
C ALA A 117 -14.25 4.51 3.18
N PRO A 118 -13.82 5.62 3.81
CA PRO A 118 -12.41 6.02 3.85
C PRO A 118 -11.48 4.98 4.47
N ILE A 119 -11.99 4.13 5.38
CA ILE A 119 -11.19 3.08 6.02
C ILE A 119 -10.61 2.05 5.05
N LEU A 120 -11.25 1.87 3.89
CA LEU A 120 -10.75 0.96 2.85
C LEU A 120 -9.48 1.47 2.15
N LEU A 121 -9.19 2.78 2.27
CA LEU A 121 -8.02 3.41 1.65
C LEU A 121 -6.85 3.58 2.61
N VAL A 122 -6.98 3.17 3.88
CA VAL A 122 -5.91 3.30 4.89
C VAL A 122 -4.57 2.71 4.41
N PRO A 123 -4.50 1.49 3.83
CA PRO A 123 -3.23 0.96 3.32
C PRO A 123 -2.62 1.84 2.22
N SER A 124 -3.46 2.44 1.36
CA SER A 124 -3.01 3.35 0.31
C SER A 124 -2.46 4.66 0.90
N TYR A 125 -3.08 5.19 1.96
CA TYR A 125 -2.60 6.38 2.65
C TYR A 125 -1.27 6.14 3.38
N MET A 126 -1.12 5.01 4.05
CA MET A 126 0.15 4.63 4.68
C MET A 126 1.28 4.50 3.66
N ASN A 127 1.01 3.83 2.53
CA ASN A 127 2.01 3.70 1.47
C ASN A 127 2.41 5.06 0.90
N MET A 128 1.43 5.94 0.69
CA MET A 128 1.69 7.28 0.20
C MET A 128 2.44 8.15 1.23
N ASP A 129 2.14 8.06 2.53
CA ASP A 129 2.89 8.76 3.59
C ASP A 129 4.37 8.38 3.53
N PHE A 130 4.62 7.08 3.47
CA PHE A 130 5.96 6.51 3.41
C PHE A 130 6.72 7.03 2.19
N HIS A 131 6.10 7.02 1.01
CA HIS A 131 6.73 7.54 -0.20
C HIS A 131 6.86 9.05 -0.20
N TYR A 132 5.92 9.78 0.40
CA TYR A 132 6.02 11.23 0.54
C TYR A 132 7.23 11.64 1.39
N TRP A 133 7.36 11.07 2.59
CA TRP A 133 8.50 11.34 3.47
C TRP A 133 9.81 10.83 2.87
N GLY A 134 9.79 9.67 2.22
CA GLY A 134 10.93 9.14 1.48
C GLY A 134 11.42 10.11 0.40
N ALA A 135 10.52 10.59 -0.46
CA ALA A 135 10.86 11.57 -1.50
C ALA A 135 11.45 12.86 -0.89
N ARG A 136 10.78 13.44 0.11
CA ARG A 136 11.24 14.67 0.76
C ARG A 136 12.62 14.52 1.37
N ASN A 137 12.86 13.43 2.10
CA ASN A 137 14.14 13.18 2.75
C ASN A 137 15.25 12.96 1.71
N SER A 138 14.99 12.16 0.67
CA SER A 138 15.97 11.93 -0.41
C SER A 138 16.32 13.22 -1.17
N VAL A 139 15.35 14.12 -1.42
CA VAL A 139 15.62 15.45 -2.01
C VAL A 139 16.50 16.30 -1.11
N GLN A 140 16.19 16.36 0.19
CA GLN A 140 16.99 17.11 1.16
C GLN A 140 18.42 16.58 1.28
N GLU A 141 18.58 15.25 1.31
CA GLU A 141 19.88 14.59 1.32
C GLU A 141 20.65 14.88 0.02
N ALA A 142 20.02 14.74 -1.15
CA ALA A 142 20.63 15.06 -2.44
C ALA A 142 21.11 16.52 -2.48
N GLN A 143 20.30 17.45 -1.99
CA GLN A 143 20.67 18.87 -1.93
C GLN A 143 21.86 19.12 -0.99
N SER A 144 21.88 18.48 0.18
CA SER A 144 22.97 18.58 1.15
C SER A 144 24.29 18.01 0.59
N LEU A 145 24.22 16.84 -0.06
CA LEU A 145 25.34 16.21 -0.74
C LEU A 145 25.86 17.10 -1.87
N LEU A 146 24.97 17.68 -2.67
CA LEU A 146 25.36 18.59 -3.76
C LEU A 146 26.07 19.84 -3.23
N LYS A 147 25.58 20.43 -2.13
CA LYS A 147 26.22 21.58 -1.46
C LYS A 147 27.60 21.26 -0.88
N SER A 148 27.81 20.03 -0.44
CA SER A 148 29.05 19.58 0.21
C SER A 148 30.03 18.87 -0.75
N ALA A 149 29.63 18.61 -2.00
CA ALA A 149 30.43 17.89 -2.97
C ALA A 149 31.75 18.61 -3.32
N ASN A 150 32.85 17.86 -3.36
CA ASN A 150 34.20 18.35 -3.67
C ASN A 150 34.88 17.52 -4.77
N ASN A 151 34.33 16.36 -5.10
CA ASN A 151 34.87 15.44 -6.09
C ASN A 151 33.74 14.71 -6.84
N PHE A 152 34.10 14.01 -7.92
CA PHE A 152 33.16 13.30 -8.77
C PHE A 152 32.42 12.15 -8.06
N SER A 153 33.05 11.51 -7.07
CA SER A 153 32.40 10.47 -6.26
C SER A 153 31.29 11.03 -5.36
N ASP A 154 31.43 12.28 -4.91
CA ASP A 154 30.38 12.95 -4.14
C ASP A 154 29.16 13.23 -5.04
N ILE A 155 29.41 13.64 -6.29
CA ILE A 155 28.36 13.83 -7.30
C ILE A 155 27.61 12.52 -7.58
N LYS A 156 28.30 11.37 -7.60
CA LYS A 156 27.64 10.07 -7.76
C LYS A 156 26.67 9.76 -6.60
N GLN A 157 27.02 10.12 -5.37
CA GLN A 157 26.11 9.95 -4.22
C GLN A 157 24.86 10.84 -4.35
N VAL A 158 24.99 12.01 -4.99
CA VAL A 158 23.83 12.84 -5.33
C VAL A 158 22.94 12.13 -6.36
N GLU A 159 23.51 11.52 -7.40
CA GLU A 159 22.76 10.75 -8.40
C GLU A 159 21.97 9.59 -7.76
N ASP A 160 22.59 8.87 -6.82
CA ASP A 160 21.92 7.78 -6.10
C ASP A 160 20.70 8.30 -5.32
N LYS A 161 20.82 9.47 -4.67
CA LYS A 161 19.72 10.10 -3.93
C LYS A 161 18.64 10.72 -4.82
N ILE A 162 19.00 11.23 -5.98
CA ILE A 162 18.03 11.64 -7.02
C ILE A 162 17.18 10.42 -7.43
N ALA A 163 17.82 9.28 -7.72
CA ALA A 163 17.11 8.06 -8.12
C ALA A 163 16.17 7.53 -7.02
N GLU A 164 16.60 7.55 -5.75
CA GLU A 164 15.73 7.23 -4.61
C GLU A 164 14.51 8.17 -4.54
N ALA A 165 14.71 9.48 -4.71
CA ALA A 165 13.63 10.46 -4.70
C ALA A 165 12.63 10.23 -5.84
N GLU A 166 13.11 9.98 -7.06
CA GLU A 166 12.26 9.65 -8.22
C GLU A 166 11.45 8.39 -7.98
N GLN A 167 12.08 7.35 -7.44
CA GLN A 167 11.41 6.11 -7.09
C GLN A 167 10.26 6.40 -6.11
N HIS A 168 10.50 7.16 -5.06
CA HIS A 168 9.44 7.54 -4.13
C HIS A 168 8.33 8.36 -4.79
N LEU A 169 8.66 9.39 -5.56
CA LEU A 169 7.69 10.24 -6.25
C LEU A 169 6.81 9.47 -7.25
N SER A 170 7.36 8.45 -7.92
CA SER A 170 6.61 7.62 -8.87
C SER A 170 5.52 6.76 -8.21
N HIS A 171 5.65 6.47 -6.92
CA HIS A 171 4.67 5.71 -6.15
C HIS A 171 3.55 6.58 -5.59
N ILE A 172 3.64 7.91 -5.73
CA ILE A 172 2.61 8.85 -5.26
C ILE A 172 1.57 9.03 -6.38
N PRO A 173 0.32 8.58 -6.17
CA PRO A 173 -0.70 8.67 -7.20
C PRO A 173 -1.18 10.11 -7.45
N ILE A 174 -1.12 10.56 -8.70
CA ILE A 174 -1.54 11.91 -9.13
C ILE A 174 -3.02 12.19 -8.83
N TRP A 175 -3.89 11.18 -8.92
CA TRP A 175 -5.34 11.33 -8.66
C TRP A 175 -5.67 11.66 -7.19
N PHE A 176 -4.69 11.56 -6.28
CA PHE A 176 -4.86 11.88 -4.86
C PHE A 176 -4.50 13.33 -4.51
N LEU A 177 -3.92 14.06 -5.46
CA LEU A 177 -3.48 15.44 -5.29
C LEU A 177 -4.71 16.37 -5.17
N GLY A 178 -5.18 16.59 -3.94
CA GLY A 178 -6.33 17.45 -3.65
C GLY A 178 -7.32 16.91 -2.61
N TYR A 179 -7.12 15.68 -2.09
CA TYR A 179 -7.97 15.13 -1.03
C TYR A 179 -7.18 14.91 0.26
N TYR A 180 -7.56 15.61 1.32
CA TYR A 180 -7.01 15.40 2.65
C TYR A 180 -7.78 14.27 3.37
N PRO A 181 -7.14 13.17 3.78
CA PRO A 181 -7.83 12.09 4.45
C PRO A 181 -8.04 12.42 5.94
N GLU A 182 -9.01 13.29 6.23
CA GLU A 182 -9.33 13.77 7.58
C GLU A 182 -9.49 12.62 8.60
N VAL A 183 -10.26 11.59 8.24
CA VAL A 183 -10.54 10.44 9.10
C VAL A 183 -9.30 9.59 9.39
N TYR A 184 -8.35 9.52 8.45
CA TYR A 184 -7.08 8.82 8.67
C TYR A 184 -6.23 9.60 9.68
N CYS A 185 -6.09 10.92 9.50
CA CYS A 185 -5.21 11.69 10.38
C CYS A 185 -5.78 11.98 11.76
N GLN A 186 -7.10 11.98 11.91
CA GLN A 186 -7.75 11.99 13.23
C GLN A 186 -7.45 10.72 14.05
N ASN A 187 -7.35 9.55 13.41
CA ASN A 187 -7.20 8.28 14.13
C ASN A 187 -5.74 7.82 14.28
N PHE A 188 -4.80 8.33 13.48
CA PHE A 188 -3.40 7.86 13.45
C PHE A 188 -2.37 8.91 13.87
N SER A 189 -2.76 9.94 14.63
CA SER A 189 -1.86 11.03 15.07
C SER A 189 -0.98 11.56 13.95
N CYS A 190 -1.56 11.62 12.75
CA CYS A 190 -0.83 11.88 11.53
C CYS A 190 -0.72 13.40 11.31
N SER A 191 0.48 13.90 11.01
CA SER A 191 0.72 15.28 10.58
C SER A 191 0.78 15.36 9.05
N TRP A 192 -0.27 14.85 8.38
CA TRP A 192 -0.32 14.88 6.92
C TRP A 192 -0.33 16.34 6.48
N ASN A 193 0.69 16.75 5.74
CA ASN A 193 0.75 18.06 5.12
C ASN A 193 0.84 17.97 3.59
N PHE A 194 0.78 16.75 3.05
CA PHE A 194 0.90 16.53 1.62
C PHE A 194 -0.22 17.23 0.86
N SER A 195 0.18 18.21 0.05
CA SER A 195 -0.66 18.99 -0.86
C SER A 195 -0.11 18.86 -2.28
N PHE A 196 -0.93 19.22 -3.27
CA PHE A 196 -0.47 19.30 -4.65
C PHE A 196 0.72 20.24 -4.79
N ASP A 197 0.65 21.40 -4.14
CA ASP A 197 1.72 22.39 -4.19
C ASP A 197 3.02 21.86 -3.59
N GLU A 198 2.94 21.13 -2.47
CA GLU A 198 4.13 20.53 -1.86
C GLU A 198 4.73 19.41 -2.72
N PHE A 199 3.90 18.62 -3.39
CA PHE A 199 4.36 17.62 -4.36
C PHE A 199 5.07 18.25 -5.55
N GLU A 200 4.47 19.27 -6.17
CA GLU A 200 5.07 19.99 -7.29
C GLU A 200 6.34 20.74 -6.88
N ASN A 201 6.40 21.26 -5.65
CA ASN A 201 7.61 21.85 -5.09
C ASN A 201 8.74 20.82 -4.96
N ILE A 202 8.46 19.63 -4.40
CA ILE A 202 9.47 18.55 -4.27
C ILE A 202 9.96 18.13 -5.67
N ARG A 203 9.07 17.99 -6.65
CA ARG A 203 9.44 17.67 -8.04
C ARG A 203 10.31 18.75 -8.67
N THR A 204 9.92 20.00 -8.52
CA THR A 204 10.66 21.15 -9.07
C THR A 204 12.05 21.24 -8.44
N GLU A 205 12.15 21.03 -7.13
CA GLU A 205 13.43 21.01 -6.42
C GLU A 205 14.32 19.86 -6.89
N LEU A 206 13.77 18.65 -7.07
CA LEU A 206 14.48 17.50 -7.61
C LEU A 206 15.03 17.77 -9.02
N ILE A 207 14.21 18.32 -9.92
CA ILE A 207 14.63 18.69 -11.28
C ILE A 207 15.76 19.72 -11.24
N HIS A 208 15.71 20.68 -10.33
CA HIS A 208 16.78 21.67 -10.16
C HIS A 208 18.09 21.03 -9.69
N ILE A 209 18.01 20.10 -8.72
CA ILE A 209 19.16 19.34 -8.22
C ILE A 209 19.74 18.48 -9.34
N GLU A 210 18.91 17.77 -10.10
CA GLU A 210 19.31 16.93 -11.23
C GLU A 210 20.01 17.76 -12.31
N THR A 211 19.41 18.86 -12.73
CA THR A 211 19.99 19.77 -13.74
C THR A 211 21.36 20.30 -13.29
N THR A 212 21.47 20.67 -12.01
CA THR A 212 22.73 21.15 -11.44
C THR A 212 23.77 20.02 -11.38
N THR A 213 23.35 18.81 -11.02
CA THR A 213 24.18 17.61 -10.97
C THR A 213 24.74 17.25 -12.34
N ILE A 214 23.90 17.29 -13.38
CA ILE A 214 24.31 17.08 -14.78
C ILE A 214 25.32 18.13 -15.20
N ARG A 215 25.08 19.42 -14.89
CA ARG A 215 26.01 20.51 -15.20
C ARG A 215 27.37 20.30 -14.52
N GLU A 216 27.38 19.91 -13.23
CA GLU A 216 28.62 19.60 -12.51
C GLU A 216 29.36 18.42 -13.14
N LYS A 217 28.66 17.34 -13.47
CA LYS A 217 29.24 16.16 -14.14
C LYS A 217 29.90 16.54 -15.46
N GLN A 218 29.21 17.31 -16.28
CA GLN A 218 29.72 17.81 -17.56
C GLN A 218 30.93 18.74 -17.38
N ALA A 219 31.03 19.48 -16.27
CA ALA A 219 32.18 20.33 -15.97
C ALA A 219 33.39 19.54 -15.42
N PHE A 220 33.16 18.46 -14.68
CA PHE A 220 34.23 17.62 -14.11
C PHE A 220 34.98 16.80 -15.15
N VAL A 221 34.30 16.28 -16.19
CA VAL A 221 34.93 15.47 -17.24
C VAL A 221 36.11 16.22 -17.92
N PRO A 222 35.92 17.39 -18.55
CA PRO A 222 37.00 18.11 -19.22
C PRO A 222 38.07 18.59 -18.23
N LEU A 223 37.70 18.89 -16.97
CA LEU A 223 38.66 19.23 -15.94
C LEU A 223 39.63 18.07 -15.64
N VAL A 224 39.10 16.86 -15.44
CA VAL A 224 39.92 15.68 -15.15
C VAL A 224 40.82 15.34 -16.33
N GLU A 225 40.28 15.36 -17.55
CA GLU A 225 41.05 15.10 -18.78
C GLU A 225 42.17 16.13 -18.95
N ALA A 226 41.88 17.42 -18.79
CA ALA A 226 42.88 18.47 -18.92
C ALA A 226 43.95 18.40 -17.81
N GLN A 227 43.58 18.04 -16.57
CA GLN A 227 44.56 17.78 -15.50
C GLN A 227 45.47 16.60 -15.82
N GLN A 228 44.93 15.51 -16.39
CA GLN A 228 45.71 14.37 -16.82
C GLN A 228 46.64 14.73 -17.99
N ALA A 229 46.14 15.49 -18.98
CA ALA A 229 46.92 16.00 -20.10
C ALA A 229 48.08 16.88 -19.61
N TYR A 230 47.83 17.78 -18.65
CA TYR A 230 48.85 18.62 -18.04
C TYR A 230 49.95 17.79 -17.35
N ARG A 231 49.56 16.79 -16.53
CA ARG A 231 50.52 15.86 -15.88
C ARG A 231 51.30 15.04 -16.91
N GLY A 232 50.65 14.60 -17.98
CA GLY A 232 51.27 13.91 -19.10
C GLY A 232 52.31 14.79 -19.80
N ALA A 233 51.96 16.03 -20.12
CA ALA A 233 52.85 16.99 -20.75
C ALA A 233 54.05 17.35 -19.85
N LYS A 234 53.83 17.51 -18.54
CA LYS A 234 54.91 17.69 -17.55
C LYS A 234 55.89 16.52 -17.55
N ARG A 235 55.42 15.28 -17.61
CA ARG A 235 56.28 14.07 -17.73
C ARG A 235 57.05 14.03 -19.05
N LYS A 236 56.40 14.39 -20.17
CA LYS A 236 57.07 14.49 -21.48
C LYS A 236 58.18 15.54 -21.46
N LEU A 237 57.97 16.66 -20.77
CA LEU A 237 58.97 17.71 -20.61
C LEU A 237 60.20 17.22 -19.83
N SER A 238 60.02 16.46 -18.74
CA SER A 238 61.14 15.96 -17.93
C SER A 238 62.02 14.95 -18.65
N ILE A 239 61.50 14.20 -19.61
CA ILE A 239 62.25 13.19 -20.38
C ILE A 239 62.72 13.69 -21.77
N ALA A 240 62.36 14.92 -22.14
CA ALA A 240 62.65 15.47 -23.46
C ALA A 240 64.15 15.73 -23.64
N LYS A 241 64.74 15.07 -24.66
CA LYS A 241 66.18 15.19 -24.99
C LYS A 241 66.48 16.29 -26.00
N THR A 242 65.48 16.69 -26.80
CA THR A 242 65.65 17.67 -27.88
C THR A 242 64.85 18.95 -27.64
N LYS A 243 65.29 20.07 -28.22
CA LYS A 243 64.57 21.36 -28.17
C LYS A 243 63.16 21.25 -28.74
N LYS A 244 62.97 20.48 -29.82
CA LYS A 244 61.65 20.21 -30.42
C LYS A 244 60.71 19.45 -29.48
N GLN A 245 61.20 18.41 -28.80
CA GLN A 245 60.41 17.66 -27.81
C GLN A 245 60.01 18.53 -26.61
N LYS A 246 60.95 19.35 -26.10
CA LYS A 246 60.66 20.32 -25.03
C LYS A 246 59.56 21.30 -25.44
N GLN A 247 59.68 21.86 -26.64
CA GLN A 247 58.68 22.81 -27.16
C GLN A 247 57.29 22.18 -27.30
N LEU A 248 57.19 20.95 -27.83
CA LEU A 248 55.91 20.23 -27.93
C LEU A 248 55.26 19.98 -26.57
N ALA A 249 56.07 19.64 -25.55
CA ALA A 249 55.56 19.44 -24.20
C ALA A 249 55.06 20.75 -23.57
N ILE A 250 55.78 21.86 -23.77
CA ILE A 250 55.37 23.20 -23.29
C ILE A 250 54.05 23.63 -23.95
N VAL A 251 53.90 23.45 -25.27
CA VAL A 251 52.64 23.75 -25.99
C VAL A 251 51.49 22.88 -25.46
N SER A 252 51.74 21.59 -25.22
CA SER A 252 50.72 20.69 -24.66
C SER A 252 50.31 21.12 -23.23
N MET A 253 51.24 21.63 -22.42
CA MET A 253 50.93 22.18 -21.10
C MET A 253 50.08 23.45 -21.21
N GLN A 254 50.40 24.35 -22.14
CA GLN A 254 49.63 25.57 -22.37
C GLN A 254 48.20 25.25 -22.80
N ALA A 255 48.02 24.30 -23.72
CA ALA A 255 46.70 23.84 -24.15
C ALA A 255 45.89 23.28 -22.97
N ALA A 256 46.50 22.43 -22.14
CA ALA A 256 45.83 21.90 -20.95
C ALA A 256 45.44 23.02 -19.95
N ILE A 257 46.29 24.03 -19.74
CA ILE A 257 45.96 25.19 -18.90
C ILE A 257 44.77 25.97 -19.47
N ALA A 258 44.71 26.15 -20.79
CA ALA A 258 43.60 26.83 -21.45
C ALA A 258 42.26 26.07 -21.23
N THR A 259 42.25 24.75 -21.44
CA THR A 259 41.05 23.93 -21.19
C THR A 259 40.61 23.97 -19.73
N ILE A 260 41.55 23.94 -18.77
CA ILE A 260 41.21 24.09 -17.34
C ILE A 260 40.63 25.49 -17.05
N ALA A 261 41.10 26.53 -17.74
CA ALA A 261 40.60 27.89 -17.60
C ALA A 261 39.19 28.07 -18.20
N GLU A 262 38.81 27.26 -19.18
CA GLU A 262 37.49 27.29 -19.86
C GLU A 262 36.38 26.54 -19.12
N VAL A 263 36.70 25.83 -18.02
CA VAL A 263 35.68 25.15 -17.20
C VAL A 263 34.56 26.15 -16.81
N PRO A 264 33.26 25.79 -16.99
CA PRO A 264 32.14 26.69 -16.79
C PRO A 264 32.12 27.35 -15.42
N SER A 265 31.88 28.67 -15.37
CA SER A 265 31.75 29.41 -14.12
C SER A 265 30.55 28.95 -13.29
N GLY A 266 30.62 29.19 -11.97
CA GLY A 266 29.54 28.79 -11.05
C GLY A 266 29.44 27.27 -10.80
N THR A 267 30.45 26.50 -11.21
CA THR A 267 30.54 25.05 -10.95
C THR A 267 31.56 24.72 -9.85
N LEU A 268 31.37 23.62 -9.15
CA LEU A 268 32.35 23.06 -8.21
C LEU A 268 33.65 22.70 -8.94
N ALA A 269 33.54 22.16 -10.15
CA ALA A 269 34.68 21.90 -11.02
C ALA A 269 35.52 23.17 -11.24
N LYS A 270 34.89 24.33 -11.50
CA LYS A 270 35.62 25.61 -11.66
C LYS A 270 36.35 26.04 -10.41
N LYS A 271 35.71 25.99 -9.25
CA LYS A 271 36.35 26.35 -7.96
C LYS A 271 37.61 25.50 -7.71
N LYS A 272 37.52 24.21 -8.04
CA LYS A 272 38.66 23.28 -7.98
C LYS A 272 39.73 23.60 -9.02
N ALA A 273 39.32 23.91 -10.25
CA ALA A 273 40.20 24.30 -11.34
C ALA A 273 41.02 25.53 -10.95
N GLU A 274 40.39 26.58 -10.42
CA GLU A 274 41.03 27.85 -10.05
C GLU A 274 42.12 27.68 -8.99
N THR A 275 41.86 26.85 -7.98
CA THR A 275 42.82 26.52 -6.92
C THR A 275 44.12 25.94 -7.51
N GLN A 276 44.00 25.09 -8.54
CA GLN A 276 45.14 24.44 -9.18
C GLN A 276 45.76 25.26 -10.32
N LEU A 277 44.96 26.08 -11.01
CA LEU A 277 45.37 26.84 -12.19
C LEU A 277 46.53 27.78 -11.86
N LYS A 278 46.53 28.39 -10.67
CA LYS A 278 47.62 29.27 -10.21
C LYS A 278 48.96 28.52 -10.12
N ALA A 279 48.95 27.30 -9.60
CA ALA A 279 50.15 26.46 -9.53
C ALA A 279 50.62 26.01 -10.93
N TYR A 280 49.67 25.69 -11.82
CA TYR A 280 49.98 25.26 -13.18
C TYR A 280 50.57 26.39 -14.02
N LYS A 281 49.99 27.60 -13.97
CA LYS A 281 50.50 28.79 -14.65
C LYS A 281 51.91 29.16 -14.20
N ARG A 282 52.16 29.20 -12.89
CA ARG A 282 53.50 29.49 -12.34
C ARG A 282 54.56 28.50 -12.82
N TYR A 283 54.26 27.20 -12.80
CA TYR A 283 55.22 26.20 -13.28
C TYR A 283 55.45 26.31 -14.79
N TYR A 284 54.39 26.56 -15.57
CA TYR A 284 54.50 26.82 -17.01
C TYR A 284 55.41 28.01 -17.32
N GLU A 285 55.24 29.15 -16.63
CA GLU A 285 56.07 30.35 -16.81
C GLU A 285 57.55 30.06 -16.52
N GLN A 286 57.85 29.34 -15.44
CA GLN A 286 59.21 28.96 -15.08
C GLN A 286 59.91 28.09 -16.13
N VAL A 287 59.19 27.17 -16.76
CA VAL A 287 59.78 26.28 -17.79
C VAL A 287 59.78 26.90 -19.17
N ALA A 288 58.85 27.81 -19.47
CA ALA A 288 58.77 28.52 -20.74
C ALA A 288 59.84 29.63 -20.87
N GLN A 289 60.27 30.23 -19.76
CA GLN A 289 61.33 31.25 -19.73
C GLN A 289 62.75 30.67 -19.86
N LYS A 290 62.98 29.38 -19.55
CA LYS A 290 64.28 28.70 -19.69
C LYS A 290 64.57 28.24 -21.14
N LYS A 291 64.11 29.00 -22.14
CA LYS A 291 64.14 28.68 -23.58
C LYS A 291 65.51 28.85 -24.23
#